data_AF-A0A2C6DKC8-F1
#
_entry.id   AF-A0A2C6DKC8-F1
#
_cell.length_a   1.000
_cell.length_b   1.000
_cell.length_c   1.000
_cell.angle_alpha   90.00
_cell.angle_beta   90.00
_cell.angle_gamma   90.00
#
_symmetry.space_group_name_H-M   'P 1'
#
loop_
_entity.id
_entity.type
_entity.pdbx_description
1 polymer ?
#
loop_
_entity_poly.entity_id
_entity_poly.type
_entity_poly.pdbx_seq_one_letter_code
_entity_poly.pdbx_strand_id
1 'polypeptide(L)' 'MRYSQQIKPISYLKANAAEVLTRLTESGTPMIITQNGEAKAVLQDIASYKETQETLALLKILALGQQ' A
#
# COMPACT_ATOMS: atom_id res chain seq x y z
N MET A 1 -7.92 11.86 8.52
CA MET A 1 -6.57 11.29 8.34
C MET A 1 -5.82 12.14 7.32
N ARG A 2 -4.63 12.66 7.64
CA ARG A 2 -3.86 13.51 6.70
C ARG A 2 -3.13 12.61 5.67
N TYR A 3 -3.78 12.29 4.56
CA TYR A 3 -3.20 11.52 3.45
C TYR A 3 -2.04 12.23 2.73
N SER A 4 -1.81 13.53 2.96
CA SER A 4 -0.82 14.32 2.23
C SER A 4 0.63 13.81 2.38
N GLN A 5 0.95 13.10 3.46
CA GLN A 5 2.30 12.53 3.65
C GLN A 5 2.48 11.18 2.93
N GLN A 6 1.38 10.47 2.67
CA GLN A 6 1.37 9.17 1.99
C GLN A 6 1.17 9.28 0.48
N ILE A 7 0.80 10.45 -0.04
CA ILE A 7 0.69 10.68 -1.48
C ILE A 7 2.00 11.28 -1.97
N LYS A 8 2.70 10.58 -2.87
CA LYS A 8 3.97 11.03 -3.47
C LYS A 8 3.93 10.92 -4.99
N PRO A 9 4.54 11.85 -5.73
CA PRO A 9 4.68 11.71 -7.18
C PRO A 9 5.67 10.60 -7.53
N ILE A 10 5.53 10.01 -8.71
CA ILE A 10 6.43 8.96 -9.22
C ILE A 10 7.89 9.42 -9.27
N SER A 11 8.14 10.72 -9.44
CA SER A 11 9.49 11.30 -9.38
C SER A 11 10.13 11.17 -7.99
N TYR A 12 9.36 11.28 -6.90
CA TYR A 12 9.86 11.09 -5.54
C TYR A 12 10.31 9.64 -5.31
N LEU A 13 9.51 8.68 -5.77
CA LEU A 13 9.86 7.26 -5.66
C LEU A 13 11.16 6.95 -6.43
N LYS A 14 11.30 7.47 -7.65
CA LYS A 14 12.51 7.27 -8.46
C LYS A 14 13.76 7.84 -7.79
N ALA A 15 13.64 8.97 -7.11
CA ALA A 15 14.77 9.62 -6.44
C ALA A 15 15.11 9.00 -5.07
N ASN A 16 14.12 8.43 -4.36
CA ASN A 16 14.26 8.04 -2.95
C ASN A 16 13.84 6.59 -2.68
N ALA A 17 14.06 5.67 -3.63
CA ALA A 17 13.53 4.31 -3.56
C ALA A 17 13.91 3.56 -2.26
N ALA A 18 15.18 3.65 -1.84
CA ALA A 18 15.65 2.98 -0.62
C ALA A 18 14.95 3.50 0.65
N GLU A 19 14.86 4.84 0.80
CA GLU A 19 14.16 5.46 1.93
C GLU A 19 12.67 5.11 1.93
N VAL A 20 12.02 5.09 0.75
CA VAL A 20 10.62 4.70 0.63
C VAL A 20 10.43 3.26 1.12
N LEU A 21 11.30 2.33 0.73
CA LEU A 21 11.22 0.94 1.19
C LEU A 21 11.39 0.84 2.71
N THR A 22 12.39 1.49 3.29
CA THR A 22 12.59 1.53 4.74
C THR A 22 11.36 2.05 5.47
N ARG A 23 10.79 3.16 5.00
CA ARG A 23 9.60 3.77 5.61
C ARG A 23 8.35 2.88 5.50
N LEU A 24 8.16 2.20 4.37
CA LEU A 24 7.03 1.27 4.20
C LEU A 24 7.13 0.14 5.23
N THR A 25 8.32 -0.44 5.40
CA THR A 25 8.54 -1.53 6.37
C THR A 25 8.43 -1.06 7.82
N GLU A 26 8.92 0.13 8.16
CA GLU A 26 8.85 0.66 9.53
C GLU A 26 7.45 1.14 9.93
N SER A 27 6.73 1.79 9.01
CA SER A 27 5.41 2.33 9.31
C SER A 27 4.28 1.31 9.16
N GLY A 28 4.46 0.29 8.31
CA GLY A 28 3.40 -0.61 7.86
C GLY A 28 2.28 0.10 7.10
N THR A 29 2.46 1.39 6.75
CA THR A 29 1.43 2.17 6.08
C THR A 29 1.69 2.25 4.58
N PRO A 30 0.67 1.98 3.73
CA PRO A 30 0.83 2.06 2.29
C PRO A 30 1.01 3.51 1.82
N MET A 31 1.72 3.66 0.70
CA MET A 31 1.98 4.94 0.02
C MET A 31 1.25 4.97 -1.32
N ILE A 32 0.54 6.05 -1.61
CA ILE A 32 -0.09 6.30 -2.90
C ILE A 32 0.90 7.00 -3.83
N ILE A 33 1.12 6.43 -5.01
CA ILE A 33 1.95 7.02 -6.06
C ILE A 33 1.06 7.74 -7.07
N THR A 34 1.43 8.99 -7.38
CA THR A 34 0.77 9.81 -8.39
C THR A 34 1.64 10.01 -9.63
N GLN A 35 1.00 10.18 -10.78
CA GLN A 35 1.63 10.62 -12.01
C GLN A 35 0.76 11.71 -12.63
N ASN A 36 1.37 12.85 -12.98
CA ASN A 36 0.66 14.04 -13.45
C ASN A 36 -0.47 14.50 -12.51
N GLY A 37 -0.27 14.36 -11.19
CA GLY A 37 -1.26 14.74 -10.17
C GLY A 37 -2.34 13.70 -9.90
N GLU A 38 -2.42 12.62 -10.68
CA GLU A 38 -3.43 11.57 -10.51
C GLU A 38 -2.85 10.35 -9.80
N ALA A 39 -3.61 9.77 -8.87
CA ALA A 39 -3.23 8.51 -8.22
C ALA A 39 -3.22 7.36 -9.24
N LYS A 40 -2.11 6.63 -9.32
CA LYS A 40 -1.92 5.53 -10.28
C LYS A 40 -1.59 4.20 -9.64
N ALA A 41 -0.95 4.19 -8.46
CA ALA A 41 -0.54 2.97 -7.79
C ALA A 41 -0.50 3.13 -6.27
N VAL A 42 -0.44 2.00 -5.58
CA VAL A 42 -0.17 1.92 -4.13
C VAL A 42 1.07 1.05 -3.94
N LEU A 43 2.04 1.55 -3.17
CA LEU A 43 3.18 0.80 -2.68
C LEU A 43 2.92 0.40 -1.22
N GLN A 44 3.22 -0.85 -0.89
CA GLN A 44 3.10 -1.41 0.45
C GLN A 44 4.23 -2.43 0.65
N ASP A 45 4.61 -2.67 1.90
CA ASP A 45 5.56 -3.73 2.20
C ASP A 45 4.93 -5.12 2.03
N ILE A 46 5.78 -6.14 1.93
CA ILE A 46 5.35 -7.51 1.63
C ILE A 46 4.59 -8.18 2.78
N ALA A 47 4.87 -7.83 4.03
CA ALA A 47 4.21 -8.43 5.18
C ALA A 47 2.76 -7.93 5.26
N SER A 48 2.56 -6.61 5.18
CA SER A 48 1.22 -5.99 5.15
C SER A 48 0.40 -6.45 3.94
N TYR A 49 1.03 -6.61 2.78
CA TYR A 49 0.35 -7.16 1.59
C TYR A 49 -0.17 -8.57 1.84
N LYS A 50 0.66 -9.46 2.40
CA LYS A 50 0.28 -10.85 2.69
C LYS A 50 -0.85 -10.92 3.71
N GLU A 51 -0.74 -10.19 4.81
CA GLU A 51 -1.79 -10.12 5.83
C GLU A 51 -3.14 -9.68 5.24
N THR A 52 -3.11 -8.69 4.33
CA THR A 52 -4.30 -8.23 3.61
C THR A 52 -4.87 -9.33 2.72
N GLN A 53 -4.03 -10.06 1.97
CA GLN A 53 -4.47 -11.16 1.10
C GLN A 53 -5.08 -12.33 1.91
N GLU A 54 -4.46 -12.68 3.04
CA GLU A 54 -4.95 -13.73 3.94
C GLU A 54 -6.30 -13.34 4.56
N THR A 55 -6.43 -12.09 5.00
CA THR A 55 -7.69 -11.53 5.51
C THR A 55 -8.80 -11.60 4.44
N LEU A 56 -8.51 -11.17 3.22
CA LEU A 56 -9.48 -11.26 2.11
C LEU A 56 -9.86 -12.71 1.78
N ALA A 57 -8.91 -13.63 1.83
CA ALA A 57 -9.17 -15.05 1.62
C ALA A 57 -10.13 -15.61 2.69
N LEU A 58 -9.90 -15.28 3.97
CA LEU A 58 -10.76 -15.69 5.06
C LEU A 58 -12.18 -15.12 4.92
N LEU A 59 -12.29 -13.82 4.62
CA LEU A 59 -13.60 -13.19 4.38
C LEU A 59 -14.36 -13.85 3.23
N LYS A 60 -13.66 -14.24 2.16
CA LYS A 60 -14.26 -14.97 1.04
C LYS A 60 -14.77 -16.36 1.46
N ILE A 61 -14.01 -17.10 2.27
CA ILE A 61 -14.44 -18.39 2.83
C ILE A 61 -15.71 -18.22 3.66
N LEU A 62 -15.74 -17.22 4.55
CA LEU A 62 -16.91 -16.94 5.39
C LEU A 62 -18.14 -16.58 4.57
N ALA A 63 -17.99 -15.74 3.54
CA ALA A 63 -19.09 -15.36 2.65
C ALA A 63 -19.66 -16.55 1.85
N LEU A 64 -18.80 -17.48 1.44
CA LEU A 64 -19.22 -18.70 0.73
C LEU A 64 -19.90 -19.71 1.67
N GLY A 65 -19.48 -19.79 2.93
CA GLY A 65 -20.10 -20.66 3.94
C GLY A 65 -21.43 -20.16 4.50
N GLN A 66 -21.83 -18.92 4.16
CA GLN A 66 -23.14 -18.34 4.50
C GLN A 66 -24.18 -18.52 3.38
N GLN A 67 -23.86 -19.26 2.32
CA GLN A 67 -24.80 -19.68 1.28
C GLN A 67 -25.36 -21.07 1.59
#